data_AF-R9J3T1-F1
#
_entry.id   AF-R9J3T1-F1
#
_cell.length_a   1.000
_cell.length_b   1.000
_cell.length_c   1.000
_cell.angle_alpha   90.00
_cell.angle_beta   90.00
_cell.angle_gamma   90.00
#
_symmetry.space_group_name_H-M   'P 1'
#
loop_
_entity.id
_entity.type
_entity.pdbx_description
1 polymer ?
#
loop_
_entity_poly.entity_id
_entity_poly.type
_entity_poly.pdbx_seq_one_letter_code
_entity_poly.pdbx_strand_id
1 'polypeptide(L)'
;MEELLVYAILLYEDLVTENEYSKRLDELFLNDPENEDLLYLEWETDIKKAIIYIRTNIDYNNLEIERCGRILISKLKAVYVNCSDIKCFASRMYHLWESLPGNIQNIEPFWTLCYADDPLSWGDEEQTRNIYEYMLDYYKD
;
A
#
# COMPACT_ATOMS: atom_id res chain seq x y z
N MET A 1 -12.44 0.92 6.99
CA MET A 1 -12.42 0.35 5.64
C MET A 1 -11.25 0.86 4.78
N GLU A 2 -11.03 2.17 4.62
CA GLU A 2 -9.97 2.71 3.75
C GLU A 2 -8.55 2.24 4.12
N GLU A 3 -8.25 2.18 5.42
CA GLU A 3 -6.96 1.63 5.85
C GLU A 3 -6.78 0.16 5.44
N LEU A 4 -7.85 -0.64 5.52
CA LEU A 4 -7.83 -2.04 5.11
C LEU A 4 -7.65 -2.17 3.60
N LEU A 5 -8.10 -1.20 2.80
CA LEU A 5 -7.78 -1.18 1.37
C LEU A 5 -6.28 -1.11 1.15
N VAL A 6 -5.57 -0.23 1.87
CA VAL A 6 -4.10 -0.11 1.76
C VAL A 6 -3.42 -1.43 2.16
N TYR A 7 -3.82 -2.01 3.29
CA TYR A 7 -3.26 -3.30 3.71
C TYR A 7 -3.59 -4.44 2.74
N ALA A 8 -4.80 -4.46 2.16
CA ALA A 8 -5.20 -5.46 1.18
C ALA A 8 -4.39 -5.35 -0.12
N ILE A 9 -4.12 -4.13 -0.60
CA ILE A 9 -3.26 -3.88 -1.76
C ILE A 9 -1.82 -4.32 -1.46
N LEU A 10 -1.26 -3.90 -0.32
CA LEU A 10 0.09 -4.28 0.08
C LEU A 10 0.22 -5.80 0.27
N LEU A 11 -0.81 -6.45 0.80
CA LEU A 11 -0.82 -7.90 1.00
C LEU A 11 -0.90 -8.64 -0.33
N TYR A 12 -1.70 -8.16 -1.27
CA TYR A 12 -1.78 -8.71 -2.62
C TYR A 12 -0.44 -8.66 -3.35
N GLU A 13 0.37 -7.63 -3.09
CA GLU A 13 1.72 -7.46 -3.63
C GLU A 13 2.82 -8.09 -2.76
N ASP A 14 2.47 -8.89 -1.74
CA ASP A 14 3.36 -9.53 -0.75
C ASP A 14 4.26 -8.55 0.03
N LEU A 15 3.88 -7.27 0.15
CA LEU A 15 4.65 -6.21 0.83
C LEU A 15 4.37 -6.16 2.34
N VAL A 16 3.28 -6.75 2.78
CA VAL A 16 2.95 -7.00 4.19
C VAL A 16 2.49 -8.44 4.36
N THR A 17 2.59 -8.96 5.58
CA THR A 17 2.14 -10.32 5.88
C THR A 17 0.64 -10.39 6.20
N GLU A 18 0.03 -11.57 6.02
CA GLU A 18 -1.36 -11.80 6.46
C GLU A 18 -1.54 -11.46 7.95
N ASN A 19 -0.54 -11.75 8.79
CA ASN A 19 -0.60 -11.44 10.22
C ASN A 19 -0.63 -9.93 10.50
N GLU A 20 0.08 -9.12 9.71
CA GLU A 20 -0.01 -7.65 9.82
C GLU A 20 -1.38 -7.13 9.39
N TYR A 21 -1.95 -7.70 8.33
CA TYR A 21 -3.31 -7.39 7.89
C TYR A 21 -4.34 -7.75 8.97
N SER A 22 -4.31 -9.00 9.47
CA SER A 22 -5.25 -9.48 10.49
C SER A 22 -5.12 -8.68 11.78
N LYS A 23 -3.91 -8.32 12.20
CA LYS A 23 -3.71 -7.45 13.36
C LYS A 23 -4.36 -6.09 13.15
N ARG A 24 -4.22 -5.49 11.97
CA ARG A 24 -4.85 -4.18 11.70
C ARG A 24 -6.37 -4.29 11.64
N LEU A 25 -6.89 -5.38 11.08
CA LEU A 25 -8.32 -5.68 11.07
C LEU A 25 -8.88 -5.77 12.50
N ASP A 26 -8.24 -6.54 13.37
CA ASP A 26 -8.63 -6.70 14.78
C ASP A 26 -8.64 -5.34 15.51
N GLU A 27 -7.58 -4.55 15.34
CA GLU A 27 -7.52 -3.19 15.92
C GLU A 27 -8.66 -2.29 15.42
N LEU A 28 -9.03 -2.36 14.14
CA LEU A 28 -10.12 -1.56 13.58
C LEU A 28 -11.48 -2.06 14.08
N PHE A 29 -11.68 -3.38 14.13
CA PHE A 29 -12.92 -3.98 14.63
C PHE A 29 -13.13 -3.68 16.12
N LEU A 30 -12.08 -3.77 16.95
CA LEU A 30 -12.17 -3.41 18.36
C LEU A 30 -12.50 -1.94 18.60
N ASN A 31 -12.08 -1.05 17.69
CA ASN A 31 -12.40 0.38 17.76
C ASN A 31 -13.82 0.71 17.28
N ASP A 32 -14.40 -0.10 16.39
CA ASP A 32 -15.76 0.05 15.87
C ASP A 32 -16.47 -1.32 15.74
N PRO A 33 -16.87 -1.95 16.86
CA PRO A 33 -17.40 -3.32 16.84
C PRO A 33 -18.78 -3.45 16.17
N GLU A 34 -19.49 -2.35 15.96
CA GLU A 34 -20.79 -2.32 15.27
C GLU A 34 -20.65 -2.30 13.75
N ASN A 35 -19.42 -2.19 13.23
CA ASN A 35 -19.16 -2.16 11.81
C ASN A 35 -19.34 -3.54 11.17
N GLU A 36 -20.42 -3.71 10.39
CA GLU A 36 -20.75 -4.97 9.75
C GLU A 36 -19.68 -5.44 8.74
N ASP A 37 -19.02 -4.52 8.02
CA ASP A 37 -17.97 -4.87 7.07
C ASP A 37 -16.74 -5.45 7.79
N LEU A 38 -16.36 -4.85 8.93
CA LEU A 38 -15.25 -5.33 9.75
C LEU A 38 -15.58 -6.69 10.38
N LEU A 39 -16.79 -6.86 10.90
CA LEU A 39 -17.25 -8.14 11.44
C LEU A 39 -17.24 -9.25 10.39
N TYR A 40 -17.70 -8.95 9.17
CA TYR A 40 -17.65 -9.91 8.06
C TYR A 40 -16.20 -10.33 7.76
N LEU A 41 -15.29 -9.36 7.68
CA LEU A 41 -13.88 -9.62 7.39
C LEU A 41 -13.19 -10.41 8.50
N GLU A 42 -13.52 -10.18 9.77
CA GLU A 42 -13.02 -10.95 10.92
C GLU A 42 -13.39 -12.45 10.84
N TRP A 43 -14.51 -12.77 10.21
CA TRP A 43 -14.96 -14.15 10.02
C TRP A 43 -14.50 -14.78 8.71
N GLU A 44 -14.00 -14.00 7.76
CA GLU A 44 -13.51 -14.51 6.48
C GLU A 44 -12.12 -15.12 6.65
N THR A 45 -12.01 -16.41 6.33
CA THR A 45 -10.76 -17.18 6.48
C THR A 45 -9.97 -17.26 5.17
N ASP A 46 -10.61 -16.96 4.04
CA ASP A 46 -9.97 -16.89 2.74
C ASP A 46 -9.52 -15.45 2.45
N ILE A 47 -8.22 -15.21 2.59
CA ILE A 47 -7.63 -13.89 2.40
C ILE A 47 -7.92 -13.29 1.01
N LYS A 48 -8.06 -14.13 -0.03
CA LYS A 48 -8.36 -13.64 -1.37
C LYS A 48 -9.79 -13.10 -1.44
N LYS A 49 -10.74 -13.75 -0.76
CA LYS A 49 -12.10 -13.24 -0.65
C LYS A 49 -12.16 -11.95 0.15
N ALA A 50 -11.41 -11.86 1.24
CA ALA A 50 -11.31 -10.64 2.04
C ALA A 50 -10.78 -9.46 1.19
N ILE A 51 -9.71 -9.66 0.41
CA ILE A 51 -9.17 -8.64 -0.51
C ILE A 51 -10.22 -8.23 -1.55
N ILE A 52 -10.90 -9.20 -2.18
CA ILE A 52 -11.96 -8.91 -3.17
C ILE A 52 -13.08 -8.09 -2.52
N TYR A 53 -13.55 -8.51 -1.34
CA TYR A 53 -14.62 -7.85 -0.61
C TYR A 53 -14.27 -6.40 -0.27
N ILE A 54 -13.06 -6.14 0.24
CA ILE A 54 -12.62 -4.77 0.53
C ILE A 54 -12.64 -3.94 -0.77
N ARG A 55 -12.06 -4.46 -1.86
CA ARG A 55 -11.99 -3.73 -3.12
C ARG A 55 -13.37 -3.44 -3.72
N THR A 56 -14.39 -4.25 -3.46
CA THR A 56 -15.75 -4.05 -3.98
C THR A 56 -16.63 -3.15 -3.12
N ASN A 57 -16.35 -3.04 -1.81
CA ASN A 57 -17.21 -2.33 -0.86
C ASN A 57 -16.64 -0.97 -0.41
N ILE A 58 -15.47 -0.57 -0.91
CA ILE A 58 -14.92 0.78 -0.70
C ILE A 58 -15.67 1.83 -1.53
N ASP A 59 -15.99 2.95 -0.91
CA ASP A 59 -16.42 4.16 -1.62
C ASP A 59 -15.21 4.93 -2.18
N TYR A 60 -14.83 4.61 -3.41
CA TYR A 60 -13.70 5.26 -4.08
C TYR A 60 -13.88 6.76 -4.29
N ASN A 61 -15.11 7.29 -4.31
CA ASN A 61 -15.34 8.71 -4.54
C ASN A 61 -15.03 9.56 -3.31
N ASN A 62 -15.04 8.96 -2.12
CA ASN A 62 -14.88 9.64 -0.84
C ASN A 62 -13.63 9.17 -0.08
N LEU A 63 -12.63 8.64 -0.77
CA LEU A 63 -11.38 8.20 -0.15
C LEU A 63 -10.63 9.35 0.53
N GLU A 64 -10.24 9.14 1.79
CA GLU A 64 -9.29 9.98 2.50
C GLU A 64 -7.86 9.72 1.98
N ILE A 65 -7.55 10.28 0.80
CA ILE A 65 -6.29 10.05 0.06
C ILE A 65 -5.06 10.28 0.93
N GLU A 66 -5.05 11.34 1.75
CA GLU A 66 -3.92 11.65 2.62
C GLU A 66 -3.65 10.54 3.63
N ARG A 67 -4.70 10.00 4.27
CA ARG A 67 -4.58 8.90 5.23
C ARG A 67 -4.10 7.63 4.55
N CYS A 68 -4.65 7.29 3.39
CA CYS A 68 -4.18 6.18 2.57
C CYS A 68 -2.69 6.31 2.24
N GLY A 69 -2.28 7.51 1.79
CA GLY A 69 -0.89 7.81 1.43
C GLY A 69 0.05 7.68 2.62
N ARG A 70 -0.30 8.24 3.78
CA ARG A 70 0.52 8.14 5.00
C ARG A 70 0.75 6.68 5.40
N ILE A 71 -0.29 5.83 5.35
CA ILE A 71 -0.17 4.41 5.69
C ILE A 71 0.70 3.68 4.65
N LEU A 72 0.40 3.87 3.37
CA LEU A 72 1.12 3.22 2.27
C LEU A 72 2.61 3.55 2.33
N ILE A 73 2.95 4.84 2.34
CA ILE A 73 4.33 5.32 2.32
C ILE A 73 5.09 4.88 3.58
N SER A 74 4.45 4.89 4.75
CA SER A 74 5.05 4.39 5.99
C SER A 74 5.41 2.91 5.89
N LYS A 75 4.53 2.07 5.32
CA LYS A 75 4.80 0.64 5.11
C LYS A 75 5.88 0.41 4.06
N LEU A 76 5.82 1.11 2.92
CA LEU A 76 6.85 1.02 1.89
C LEU A 76 8.23 1.42 2.40
N LYS A 77 8.29 2.42 3.29
CA LYS A 77 9.54 2.83 3.92
C LYS A 77 10.16 1.72 4.77
N ALA A 78 9.34 1.00 5.53
CA ALA A 78 9.80 -0.16 6.29
C ALA A 78 10.32 -1.27 5.36
N VAL A 79 9.65 -1.52 4.24
CA VAL A 79 10.12 -2.48 3.22
C VAL A 79 11.44 -2.03 2.60
N TYR A 80 11.55 -0.75 2.21
CA TYR A 80 12.73 -0.16 1.60
C TYR A 80 13.96 -0.27 2.51
N VAL A 81 13.84 0.12 3.79
CA VAL A 81 14.95 0.05 4.76
C VAL A 81 15.44 -1.38 4.97
N ASN A 82 14.55 -2.37 4.87
CA ASN A 82 14.90 -3.78 5.02
C ASN A 82 15.38 -4.44 3.71
N CYS A 83 15.36 -3.71 2.58
CA CYS A 83 15.77 -4.23 1.28
C CYS A 83 17.11 -3.62 0.85
N SER A 84 18.18 -4.44 0.81
CA SER A 84 19.50 -3.97 0.34
C SER A 84 19.57 -3.77 -1.17
N ASP A 85 18.78 -4.54 -1.94
CA ASP A 85 18.78 -4.53 -3.39
C ASP A 85 17.68 -3.63 -3.95
N ILE A 86 18.10 -2.48 -4.50
CA ILE A 86 17.19 -1.50 -5.08
C ILE A 86 16.42 -2.05 -6.27
N LYS A 87 16.99 -2.98 -7.05
CA LYS A 87 16.32 -3.57 -8.22
C LYS A 87 15.18 -4.48 -7.80
N CYS A 88 15.40 -5.26 -6.73
CA CYS A 88 14.37 -6.11 -6.14
C CYS A 88 13.23 -5.30 -5.54
N PHE A 89 13.54 -4.17 -4.90
CA PHE A 89 12.51 -3.24 -4.42
C PHE A 89 11.73 -2.62 -5.59
N ALA A 90 12.45 -2.03 -6.55
CA ALA A 90 11.90 -1.35 -7.71
C ALA A 90 10.98 -2.22 -8.55
N SER A 91 11.36 -3.48 -8.80
CA SER A 91 10.59 -4.40 -9.65
C SER A 91 9.18 -4.69 -9.12
N ARG A 92 8.89 -4.34 -7.86
CA ARG A 92 7.57 -4.52 -7.23
C ARG A 92 6.75 -3.22 -7.21
N MET A 93 7.39 -2.06 -7.34
CA MET A 93 6.71 -0.77 -7.18
C MET A 93 5.78 -0.46 -8.35
N TYR A 94 6.15 -0.86 -9.57
CA TYR A 94 5.27 -0.74 -10.72
C TYR A 94 4.00 -1.57 -10.56
N HIS A 95 4.11 -2.83 -10.12
CA HIS A 95 2.95 -3.68 -9.85
C HIS A 95 2.07 -3.13 -8.73
N LEU A 96 2.69 -2.61 -7.66
CA LEU A 96 1.95 -1.91 -6.63
C LEU A 96 1.18 -0.71 -7.19
N TRP A 97 1.81 0.10 -8.03
CA TRP A 97 1.15 1.23 -8.70
C TRP A 97 -0.04 0.77 -9.55
N GLU A 98 0.12 -0.28 -10.36
CA GLU A 98 -0.97 -0.86 -11.15
C GLU A 98 -2.13 -1.37 -10.29
N SER A 99 -1.84 -1.87 -9.08
CA SER A 99 -2.83 -2.36 -8.12
C SER A 99 -3.59 -1.25 -7.37
N LEU A 100 -3.09 -0.01 -7.39
CA LEU A 100 -3.79 1.12 -6.77
C LEU A 100 -5.09 1.47 -7.50
N PRO A 101 -6.08 2.07 -6.81
CA PRO A 101 -7.25 2.64 -7.46
C PRO A 101 -6.87 3.71 -8.49
N GLY A 102 -7.48 3.66 -9.67
CA GLY A 102 -7.13 4.57 -10.77
C GLY A 102 -7.34 6.05 -10.46
N ASN A 103 -8.20 6.39 -9.49
CA ASN A 103 -8.41 7.75 -9.03
C ASN A 103 -7.27 8.30 -8.15
N ILE A 104 -6.32 7.47 -7.71
CA ILE A 104 -5.15 7.91 -6.93
C ILE A 104 -3.80 7.67 -7.63
N GLN A 105 -3.75 6.77 -8.62
CA GLN A 105 -2.51 6.37 -9.32
C GLN A 105 -1.67 7.53 -9.84
N ASN A 106 -2.30 8.60 -10.33
CA ASN A 106 -1.63 9.73 -10.99
C ASN A 106 -1.51 10.96 -10.07
N ILE A 107 -1.46 10.73 -8.76
CA ILE A 107 -1.31 11.78 -7.74
C ILE A 107 -0.04 11.48 -6.95
N GLU A 108 0.75 12.49 -6.60
CA GLU A 108 1.91 12.28 -5.71
C GLU A 108 1.46 11.93 -4.28
N PRO A 109 2.19 11.07 -3.56
CA PRO A 109 3.44 10.39 -3.96
C PRO A 109 3.22 9.08 -4.73
N PHE A 110 1.98 8.65 -4.97
CA PHE A 110 1.67 7.37 -5.61
C PHE A 110 2.21 7.26 -7.03
N TRP A 111 2.17 8.37 -7.77
CA TRP A 111 2.61 8.40 -9.17
C TRP A 111 4.09 8.05 -9.32
N THR A 112 4.92 8.46 -8.35
CA THR A 112 6.35 8.12 -8.33
C THR A 112 6.63 6.62 -8.43
N LEU A 113 5.72 5.76 -7.92
CA LEU A 113 5.88 4.30 -7.99
C LEU A 113 5.95 3.75 -9.42
N CYS A 114 5.44 4.48 -10.42
CA CYS A 114 5.39 4.00 -11.81
C CYS A 114 6.66 4.31 -12.62
N TYR A 115 7.53 5.19 -12.13
CA TYR A 115 8.69 5.69 -12.89
C TYR A 115 9.99 5.80 -12.08
N ALA A 116 9.95 5.65 -10.75
CA ALA A 116 11.13 5.84 -9.90
C ALA A 116 12.30 4.92 -10.26
N ASP A 117 12.03 3.80 -10.92
CA ASP A 117 13.00 2.82 -11.36
C ASP A 117 13.51 3.01 -12.80
N ASP A 118 12.98 3.99 -13.56
CA ASP A 118 13.45 4.33 -14.91
C ASP A 118 14.98 4.47 -14.98
N PRO A 119 15.67 5.14 -14.01
CA PRO A 119 17.13 5.29 -14.06
C PRO A 119 17.92 3.99 -14.00
N LEU A 120 17.33 2.90 -13.49
CA LEU A 120 17.96 1.58 -13.50
C LEU A 120 18.23 1.08 -14.93
N SER A 121 17.46 1.53 -15.92
CA SER A 121 17.62 1.15 -17.33
C SER A 121 18.97 1.57 -17.93
N TRP A 122 19.58 2.63 -17.39
CA TRP A 122 20.94 3.06 -17.75
C TRP A 122 21.95 2.91 -16.59
N GLY A 123 21.58 2.14 -15.56
CA GLY A 123 22.46 1.76 -14.45
C GLY A 123 22.63 2.81 -13.36
N ASP A 124 21.77 3.83 -13.29
CA ASP A 124 21.87 4.91 -12.30
C ASP A 124 21.09 4.57 -11.02
N GLU A 125 21.68 3.73 -10.17
CA GLU A 125 21.08 3.34 -8.90
C GLU A 125 21.01 4.51 -7.89
N GLU A 126 21.94 5.47 -7.98
CA GLU A 126 21.96 6.63 -7.08
C GLU A 126 20.75 7.52 -7.34
N GLN A 127 20.45 7.82 -8.61
CA GLN A 127 19.27 8.58 -8.98
C GLN A 127 17.97 7.86 -8.57
N THR A 128 17.86 6.55 -8.81
CA THR A 128 16.69 5.77 -8.36
C THR A 128 16.49 5.84 -6.85
N ARG A 129 17.57 5.68 -6.05
CA ARG A 129 17.48 5.80 -4.59
C ARG A 129 17.04 7.19 -4.16
N ASN A 130 17.59 8.25 -4.75
CA ASN A 130 17.20 9.62 -4.45
C ASN A 130 15.70 9.87 -4.72
N ILE A 131 15.15 9.33 -5.81
CA ILE A 131 13.72 9.46 -6.15
C ILE A 131 12.87 8.73 -5.10
N TYR A 132 13.19 7.47 -4.79
CA TYR A 132 12.43 6.72 -3.78
C TYR A 132 12.54 7.36 -2.41
N GLU A 133 13.70 7.81 -1.98
CA GLU A 133 13.88 8.44 -0.67
C GLU A 133 13.09 9.73 -0.55
N TYR A 134 13.02 10.54 -1.62
CA TYR A 134 12.15 11.71 -1.67
C TYR A 134 10.66 11.34 -1.53
N MET A 135 10.20 10.34 -2.30
CA MET A 135 8.82 9.83 -2.21
C MET A 135 8.50 9.26 -0.82
N LEU A 136 9.42 8.49 -0.23
CA LEU A 136 9.26 7.87 1.09
C LEU A 136 9.25 8.87 2.25
N ASP A 137 9.70 10.09 1.98
CA ASP A 137 9.71 11.21 2.91
C ASP A 137 8.58 12.21 2.66
N TYR A 138 7.72 11.98 1.66
CA TYR A 138 6.66 12.91 1.24
C TYR A 138 5.73 13.35 2.38
N TYR A 139 5.39 12.43 3.29
CA TYR A 139 4.52 12.69 4.44
C TYR A 139 5.27 12.91 5.76
N LYS A 140 6.59 13.14 5.72
CA LYS A 140 7.32 13.59 6.91
C LYS A 140 6.90 15.03 7.24
N ASP A 141 6.61 15.27 8.51
CA ASP A 141 6.44 16.61 9.07
C ASP A 141 7.79 17.33 9.20
#